data_AF-A0A0C2GX74-F1
#
_entry.id   AF-A0A0C2GX74-F1
#
_cell.length_a   1.000
_cell.length_b   1.000
_cell.length_c   1.000
_cell.angle_alpha   90.00
_cell.angle_beta   90.00
_cell.angle_gamma   90.00
#
_symmetry.space_group_name_H-M   'P 1'
#
loop_
_entity.id
_entity.type
_entity.pdbx_description
1 polymer ?
#
loop_
_entity_poly.entity_id
_entity_poly.type
_entity_poly.pdbx_seq_one_letter_code
_entity_poly.pdbx_strand_id
1 'polypeptide(L)'
;MAYTFRVTHWRDVVPHIPLEGMEGYHHHKYEAFYHNNMKNGATYKVCTGDEDKGCSDGLDITTSISDHLHYFDVDVSGYGEKGCK
;
A
#
# COMPACT_ATOMS: atom_id res chain seq x y z
N MET A 1 -13.74 10.86 -16.29
CA MET A 1 -13.69 9.52 -15.68
C MET A 1 -13.09 9.68 -14.30
N ALA A 2 -13.70 9.11 -13.26
CA ALA A 2 -13.13 9.14 -11.91
C ALA A 2 -12.04 8.07 -11.83
N TYR A 3 -10.86 8.45 -11.32
CA TYR A 3 -9.78 7.53 -11.02
C TYR A 3 -9.81 7.21 -9.52
N THR A 4 -9.68 5.93 -9.18
CA THR A 4 -9.59 5.46 -7.79
C THR A 4 -8.23 4.83 -7.59
N PHE A 5 -7.48 5.33 -6.62
CA PHE A 5 -6.16 4.83 -6.26
C PHE A 5 -6.24 4.08 -4.94
N ARG A 6 -5.56 2.94 -4.86
CA ARG A 6 -5.06 2.45 -3.57
C ARG A 6 -3.68 3.06 -3.32
N VAL A 7 -3.37 3.28 -2.06
CA VAL A 7 -2.03 3.71 -1.62
C VAL A 7 -1.45 2.57 -0.80
N THR A 8 -0.24 2.15 -1.13
CA THR A 8 0.46 1.02 -0.50
C THR A 8 1.85 1.46 -0.07
N HIS A 9 2.35 0.86 1.01
CA HIS A 9 3.63 1.22 1.62
C HIS A 9 4.53 -0.01 1.79
N TRP A 10 5.65 -0.01 1.08
CA TRP A 10 6.74 -0.99 1.18
C TRP A 10 6.23 -2.43 1.32
N ARG A 11 6.59 -3.09 2.42
CA ARG A 11 6.34 -4.49 2.72
C ARG A 11 5.08 -4.70 3.54
N ASP A 12 4.11 -3.78 3.47
CA ASP A 12 2.78 -3.96 4.05
C ASP A 12 2.20 -5.32 3.61
N VAL A 13 1.83 -6.16 4.56
CA VAL A 13 1.30 -7.51 4.31
C VAL A 13 -0.16 -7.49 3.86
N VAL A 14 -0.92 -6.49 4.25
CA VAL A 14 -2.38 -6.48 4.12
C VAL A 14 -2.86 -6.48 2.67
N PRO A 15 -2.23 -5.75 1.73
CA PRO A 15 -2.58 -5.84 0.31
C PRO A 15 -2.34 -7.23 -0.30
N HIS A 16 -1.52 -8.08 0.32
CA HIS A 16 -1.12 -9.38 -0.24
C HIS A 16 -1.88 -10.57 0.38
N ILE A 17 -2.94 -10.29 1.14
CA ILE A 17 -3.81 -11.32 1.72
C ILE A 17 -5.27 -11.14 1.28
N PRO A 18 -5.98 -12.23 0.90
CA PRO A 18 -5.44 -13.58 0.69
C PRO A 18 -4.43 -13.61 -0.48
N LEU A 19 -3.56 -14.62 -0.51
CA LEU A 19 -2.49 -14.71 -1.52
C LEU A 19 -3.07 -14.74 -2.94
N GLU A 20 -2.33 -14.24 -3.92
CA GLU A 20 -2.74 -14.26 -5.32
C GLU A 20 -3.12 -15.69 -5.77
N GLY A 21 -4.29 -15.82 -6.41
CA GLY A 21 -4.84 -17.12 -6.80
C GLY A 21 -5.58 -17.89 -5.70
N MET A 22 -5.57 -17.40 -4.45
CA MET A 22 -6.49 -17.87 -3.41
C MET A 22 -7.82 -17.12 -3.53
N GLU A 23 -8.93 -17.85 -3.54
CA GLU A 23 -10.30 -17.31 -3.48
C GLU A 23 -10.72 -16.38 -4.64
N GLY A 24 -9.83 -16.10 -5.60
CA GLY A 24 -10.13 -15.32 -6.82
C GLY A 24 -10.23 -13.81 -6.58
N TYR A 25 -9.65 -13.29 -5.49
CA TYR A 25 -9.54 -11.85 -5.28
C TYR A 25 -8.51 -11.24 -6.21
N HIS A 26 -8.86 -10.07 -6.73
CA HIS A 26 -7.98 -9.28 -7.55
C HIS A 26 -8.14 -7.80 -7.23
N HIS A 27 -7.01 -7.13 -7.22
CA HIS A 27 -6.90 -5.71 -7.02
C HIS A 27 -7.40 -4.91 -8.22
N HIS A 28 -8.03 -3.76 -7.95
CA HIS A 28 -8.31 -2.78 -8.99
C HIS A 28 -7.01 -2.13 -9.51
N LYS A 29 -7.08 -1.42 -10.64
CA LYS A 29 -5.88 -1.00 -11.40
C LYS A 29 -4.92 -0.06 -10.67
N TYR A 30 -5.36 1.14 -10.32
CA TYR A 30 -4.40 2.20 -9.97
C TYR A 30 -3.85 2.06 -8.55
N GLU A 31 -2.53 2.00 -8.46
CA GLU A 31 -1.79 1.92 -7.20
C GLU A 31 -0.74 3.02 -7.14
N ALA A 32 -0.74 3.78 -6.05
CA ALA A 32 0.34 4.67 -5.67
C ALA A 32 1.21 3.99 -4.62
N PHE A 33 2.34 3.45 -5.06
CA PHE A 33 3.22 2.64 -4.25
C PHE A 33 4.42 3.45 -3.72
N TYR A 34 4.55 3.49 -2.40
CA TYR A 34 5.67 4.08 -1.70
C TYR A 34 6.66 2.98 -1.32
N HIS A 35 7.77 2.88 -2.06
CA HIS A 35 8.77 1.83 -1.84
C HIS A 35 9.43 2.03 -0.46
N ASN A 36 10.19 3.09 -0.17
CA ASN A 36 11.02 3.09 1.06
C ASN A 36 10.39 3.69 2.33
N ASN A 37 9.69 4.81 2.20
CA ASN A 37 9.08 5.54 3.31
C ASN A 37 8.00 6.48 2.76
N MET A 38 7.24 7.09 3.66
CA MET A 38 6.20 8.06 3.31
C MET A 38 6.44 9.45 3.91
N LYS A 39 7.69 9.82 4.21
CA LYS A 39 7.99 11.15 4.77
C LYS A 39 7.66 12.25 3.76
N ASN A 40 7.57 13.49 4.24
CA ASN A 40 7.39 14.63 3.35
C ASN A 40 8.51 14.68 2.29
N GLY A 41 8.13 14.76 1.01
CA GLY A 41 9.05 14.69 -0.12
C GLY A 41 9.42 13.27 -0.58
N ALA A 42 8.87 12.22 0.02
CA ALA A 42 9.07 10.86 -0.45
C ALA A 42 8.53 10.67 -1.86
N THR A 43 9.25 9.88 -2.65
CA THR A 43 8.83 9.50 -4.00
C THR A 43 7.93 8.28 -3.95
N TYR A 44 6.95 8.25 -4.86
CA TYR A 44 6.09 7.11 -5.10
C TYR A 44 6.05 6.80 -6.59
N LYS A 45 5.69 5.55 -6.90
CA LYS A 45 5.43 5.11 -8.27
C LYS A 45 3.93 4.90 -8.44
N VAL A 46 3.39 5.35 -9.58
CA VAL A 46 2.01 5.03 -9.96
C VAL A 46 2.02 3.87 -10.95
N CYS A 47 1.42 2.76 -10.56
CA CYS A 47 1.11 1.66 -11.46
C CYS A 47 -0.32 1.77 -11.97
N THR A 48 -0.55 1.29 -13.20
CA THR A 48 -1.85 1.41 -13.89
C THR A 48 -2.43 0.07 -14.31
N GLY A 49 -1.66 -1.02 -14.16
CA GLY A 49 -2.15 -2.39 -14.31
C GLY A 49 -2.76 -2.89 -13.01
N ASP A 50 -3.68 -3.84 -13.12
CA ASP A 50 -3.97 -4.78 -12.02
C ASP A 50 -2.73 -5.63 -11.69
N GLU A 51 -2.63 -6.08 -10.43
CA GLU A 51 -1.54 -6.95 -9.92
C GLU A 51 -0.16 -6.64 -10.56
N ASP A 52 0.22 -5.35 -10.58
CA ASP A 52 1.36 -4.87 -11.33
C ASP A 52 2.66 -5.17 -10.57
N LYS A 53 3.43 -6.15 -11.07
CA LYS A 53 4.75 -6.54 -10.54
C LYS A 53 5.78 -5.39 -10.54
N GLY A 54 5.47 -4.23 -11.12
CA GLY A 54 6.25 -3.01 -10.99
C GLY A 54 5.99 -2.21 -9.69
N CYS A 55 4.97 -2.56 -8.91
CA CYS A 55 4.60 -1.94 -7.63
C CYS A 55 4.67 -2.96 -6.48
N SER A 56 3.77 -2.90 -5.47
CA SER A 56 3.90 -3.74 -4.27
C SER A 56 3.87 -5.23 -4.58
N ASP A 57 3.12 -5.63 -5.61
CA ASP A 57 3.00 -7.02 -6.06
C ASP A 57 4.32 -7.62 -6.62
N GLY A 58 5.31 -6.77 -6.93
CA GLY A 58 6.66 -7.19 -7.31
C GLY A 58 7.58 -7.52 -6.14
N LEU A 59 7.15 -7.31 -4.90
CA LEU A 59 7.98 -7.56 -3.72
C LEU A 59 7.99 -9.04 -3.33
N ASP A 60 9.18 -9.62 -3.20
CA ASP A 60 9.34 -11.02 -2.77
C ASP A 60 8.94 -11.26 -1.30
N ILE A 61 8.98 -10.23 -0.45
CA ILE A 61 8.72 -10.34 0.99
C ILE A 61 7.84 -9.18 1.45
N THR A 62 6.60 -9.46 1.85
CA THR A 62 5.58 -8.49 2.26
C THR A 62 5.00 -8.84 3.64
N THR A 63 5.81 -8.74 4.69
CA THR A 63 5.47 -9.26 6.03
C THR A 63 5.43 -8.20 7.13
N SER A 64 5.42 -6.92 6.76
CA SER A 64 5.59 -5.81 7.69
C SER A 64 4.25 -5.23 8.16
N ILE A 65 3.91 -5.48 9.42
CA ILE A 65 2.81 -4.79 10.10
C ILE A 65 3.17 -3.32 10.38
N SER A 66 4.46 -3.00 10.55
CA SER A 66 4.87 -1.61 10.78
C SER A 66 4.57 -0.73 9.57
N ASP A 67 4.85 -1.22 8.35
CA ASP A 67 4.59 -0.46 7.13
C ASP A 67 3.09 -0.30 6.87
N HIS A 68 2.27 -1.27 7.33
CA HIS A 68 0.82 -1.17 7.31
C HIS A 68 0.26 -0.07 8.23
N LEU A 69 0.83 0.07 9.42
CA LEU A 69 0.29 0.99 10.44
C LEU A 69 0.74 2.45 10.24
N HIS A 70 1.81 2.68 9.47
CA HIS A 70 2.43 4.00 9.33
C HIS A 70 2.34 4.53 7.92
N TYR A 71 1.50 5.55 7.72
CA TYR A 71 1.35 6.25 6.46
C TYR A 71 1.65 7.73 6.67
N PHE A 72 2.41 8.32 5.76
CA PHE A 72 2.77 9.75 5.78
C PHE A 72 3.49 10.22 7.06
N ASP A 73 4.37 9.38 7.62
CA ASP A 73 5.08 9.61 8.90
C ASP A 73 4.15 9.70 10.13
N VAL A 74 2.95 9.12 10.01
CA VAL A 74 1.91 9.10 11.04
C VAL A 74 1.51 7.65 11.33
N ASP A 75 1.45 7.27 12.62
CA ASP A 75 0.71 6.10 13.08
C ASP A 75 -0.78 6.35 12.89
N VAL A 76 -1.38 5.71 11.88
CA VAL A 76 -2.73 6.02 11.41
C VAL A 76 -3.78 5.71 12.47
N SER A 77 -3.64 4.57 13.14
CA SER A 77 -4.57 4.14 14.19
C SER A 77 -4.49 5.08 15.39
N GLY A 78 -3.27 5.33 15.87
CA GLY A 78 -3.04 6.25 16.98
C GLY A 78 -3.49 7.69 16.68
N TYR A 79 -3.33 8.17 15.45
CA TYR A 79 -3.83 9.46 15.00
C TYR A 79 -5.36 9.53 15.01
N GLY A 80 -6.02 8.47 14.53
CA GLY A 80 -7.48 8.34 14.59
C GLY A 80 -8.02 8.34 16.02
N GLU A 81 -7.42 7.54 16.90
CA GLU A 81 -7.82 7.44 18.32
C GLU A 81 -7.65 8.76 19.08
N LYS A 82 -6.68 9.60 18.69
CA LYS A 82 -6.47 10.95 19.25
C LYS A 82 -7.41 12.01 18.68
N GLY A 83 -8.34 11.61 17.81
CA GLY A 83 -9.33 12.51 17.19
C GLY A 83 -8.75 13.29 16.01
N CYS A 84 -7.88 12.67 15.23
CA CYS A 84 -7.21 13.26 14.06
C CYS A 84 -6.39 14.50 14.43
N LYS A 85 -5.68 14.41 15.56
CA LYS A 85 -4.81 15.47 16.11
C LYS A 85 -3.39 14.98 16.29
#